data_AF-A0A1X0XN96-F1
#
_entry.id   AF-A0A1X0XN96-F1
#
_cell.length_a   1.000
_cell.length_b   1.000
_cell.length_c   1.000
_cell.angle_alpha   90.00
_cell.angle_beta   90.00
_cell.angle_gamma   90.00
#
_symmetry.space_group_name_H-M   'P 1'
#
loop_
_entity.id
_entity.type
_entity.pdbx_description
1 polymer ?
#
loop_
_entity_poly.entity_id
_entity_poly.type
_entity_poly.pdbx_seq_one_letter_code
_entity_poly.pdbx_strand_id
1 'polypeptide(L)'
;MADDEKTRWAIDVMTAWSQDDCTFFGERVDDYLAEPNGGEGLITGLVNLCGLLLSAMEVTTGKPTTEILQAIASTVSRHGQPPSPP
;
A
#
# COMPACT_ATOMS: atom_id res chain seq x y z
N MET A 1 10.28 -10.82 14.14
CA MET A 1 9.74 -9.82 15.10
C MET A 1 8.28 -9.57 14.76
N ALA A 2 7.44 -9.07 15.68
CA ALA A 2 6.00 -8.89 15.42
C ALA A 2 5.71 -8.04 14.17
N ASP A 3 6.61 -7.12 13.83
CA ASP A 3 6.51 -6.25 12.65
C ASP A 3 6.66 -7.02 11.33
N ASP A 4 7.42 -8.12 11.31
CA ASP A 4 7.58 -8.97 10.12
C ASP A 4 6.28 -9.71 9.81
N GLU A 5 5.55 -10.12 10.86
CA GLU A 5 4.26 -10.78 10.72
C GLU A 5 3.22 -9.83 10.14
N LYS A 6 3.15 -8.59 10.63
CA LYS A 6 2.22 -7.59 10.09
C LYS A 6 2.56 -7.22 8.65
N THR A 7 3.85 -7.11 8.33
CA THR A 7 4.31 -6.90 6.95
C THR A 7 3.86 -8.04 6.02
N ARG A 8 3.87 -9.30 6.51
CA ARG A 8 3.36 -10.44 5.75
C ARG A 8 1.85 -10.36 5.48
N TRP A 9 1.06 -9.85 6.43
CA TRP A 9 -0.38 -9.63 6.21
C TRP A 9 -0.63 -8.65 5.06
N ALA A 10 0.12 -7.55 5.04
CA ALA A 10 0.02 -6.55 3.97
C ALA A 10 0.46 -7.10 2.60
N ILE A 11 1.54 -7.89 2.56
CA ILE A 11 1.98 -8.55 1.32
C ILE A 11 0.89 -9.47 0.78
N ASP A 12 0.28 -10.26 1.65
CA ASP A 12 -0.79 -11.19 1.27
C ASP A 12 -2.02 -10.45 0.71
N VAL A 13 -2.47 -9.39 1.38
CA VAL A 13 -3.55 -8.51 0.88
C VAL A 13 -3.20 -7.87 -0.46
N MET A 14 -2.00 -7.31 -0.62
CA MET A 14 -1.58 -6.68 -1.88
C MET A 14 -1.39 -7.70 -3.02
N THR A 15 -1.01 -8.93 -2.69
CA THR A 15 -0.91 -10.03 -3.65
C THR A 15 -2.29 -10.46 -4.12
N ALA A 16 -3.26 -10.58 -3.20
CA ALA A 16 -4.67 -10.83 -3.54
C ALA A 16 -5.23 -9.73 -4.44
N TRP A 17 -5.00 -8.46 -4.08
CA TRP A 17 -5.40 -7.30 -4.89
C TRP A 17 -4.81 -7.34 -6.32
N SER A 18 -3.55 -7.74 -6.47
CA SER A 18 -2.89 -7.79 -7.79
C SER A 18 -3.45 -8.84 -8.76
N GLN A 19 -4.24 -9.79 -8.26
CA GLN A 19 -4.84 -10.86 -9.07
C GLN A 19 -6.18 -10.47 -9.71
N ASP A 20 -6.61 -9.21 -9.56
CA ASP A 20 -7.88 -8.65 -10.08
C ASP A 20 -9.15 -9.38 -9.60
N ASP A 21 -9.02 -10.10 -8.47
CA ASP A 21 -10.13 -10.73 -7.76
C ASP A 21 -10.51 -9.87 -6.55
N CYS A 22 -11.45 -8.94 -6.78
CA CYS A 22 -11.98 -8.05 -5.75
C CYS A 22 -12.61 -8.79 -4.56
N THR A 23 -13.15 -10.00 -4.80
CA THR A 23 -13.78 -10.80 -3.74
C THR A 23 -12.70 -11.42 -2.86
N PHE A 24 -11.70 -12.04 -3.47
CA PHE A 24 -10.59 -12.64 -2.74
C PHE A 24 -9.79 -11.60 -1.93
N PHE A 25 -9.56 -10.41 -2.48
CA PHE A 25 -8.97 -9.30 -1.75
C PHE A 25 -9.78 -8.94 -0.48
N GLY A 26 -11.10 -8.83 -0.61
CA GLY A 26 -11.99 -8.50 0.52
C GLY A 26 -11.92 -9.56 1.63
N GLU A 27 -11.95 -10.84 1.26
CA GLU A 27 -11.82 -11.96 2.19
C GLU A 27 -10.51 -11.89 2.98
N ARG A 28 -9.38 -11.57 2.32
CA ARG A 28 -8.09 -11.43 3.00
C ARG A 28 -8.08 -10.28 4.01
N VAL A 29 -8.72 -9.16 3.68
CA VAL A 29 -8.85 -8.03 4.60
C VAL A 29 -9.72 -8.41 5.80
N ASP A 30 -10.87 -9.03 5.56
CA ASP A 30 -11.81 -9.43 6.63
C ASP A 30 -11.19 -10.43 7.60
N ASP A 31 -10.44 -11.41 7.09
CA ASP A 31 -9.72 -12.39 7.91
C ASP A 31 -8.73 -11.72 8.87
N TYR A 32 -8.00 -10.70 8.42
CA TYR A 32 -7.04 -9.98 9.26
C TYR A 32 -7.72 -8.98 10.21
N LEU A 33 -8.87 -8.41 9.85
CA LEU A 33 -9.65 -7.55 10.74
C LEU A 33 -10.29 -8.33 11.89
N ALA A 34 -10.54 -9.63 11.72
CA ALA A 34 -11.06 -10.51 12.77
C ALA A 34 -10.03 -10.84 13.87
N GLU A 35 -8.74 -10.67 13.61
CA GLU A 35 -7.67 -10.88 14.59
C GLU A 35 -7.68 -9.81 15.70
N PRO A 36 -7.21 -10.14 16.92
CA PRO A 36 -7.02 -9.14 17.97
C PRO A 36 -6.08 -8.00 17.51
N ASN A 37 -6.56 -6.75 17.59
CA ASN A 37 -5.90 -5.56 17.04
C ASN A 37 -5.64 -5.66 15.53
N GLY A 38 -6.48 -6.39 14.80
CA GLY A 38 -6.34 -6.70 13.37
C GLY A 38 -6.17 -5.46 12.49
N GLY A 39 -7.00 -4.43 12.73
CA GLY A 39 -6.91 -3.17 12.00
C GLY A 39 -5.57 -2.44 12.19
N GLU A 40 -5.09 -2.30 13.43
CA GLU A 40 -3.78 -1.70 13.71
C GLU A 40 -2.64 -2.51 13.11
N GLY A 41 -2.75 -3.85 13.20
CA GLY A 41 -1.81 -4.78 12.59
C GLY A 41 -1.73 -4.61 11.08
N LEU A 42 -2.87 -4.54 10.39
CA LEU A 42 -2.91 -4.39 8.94
C LEU A 42 -2.37 -3.02 8.50
N ILE A 43 -2.73 -1.93 9.20
CA ILE A 43 -2.19 -0.59 8.94
C ILE A 43 -0.66 -0.59 9.11
N THR A 44 -0.16 -1.17 10.19
CA THR A 44 1.29 -1.27 10.46
C THR A 44 1.99 -2.05 9.34
N GLY A 45 1.42 -3.18 8.93
CA GLY A 45 1.92 -3.97 7.82
C GLY A 45 1.99 -3.20 6.51
N LEU A 46 0.93 -2.46 6.18
CA LEU A 46 0.85 -1.67 4.94
C LEU A 46 1.88 -0.53 4.95
N VAL A 47 2.06 0.15 6.08
CA VAL A 47 3.09 1.18 6.22
C VAL A 47 4.50 0.59 6.06
N ASN A 48 4.77 -0.56 6.66
CA ASN A 48 6.04 -1.26 6.51
C ASN A 48 6.30 -1.66 5.05
N LEU A 49 5.31 -2.24 4.38
CA LEU A 49 5.39 -2.60 2.97
C LEU A 49 5.65 -1.37 2.09
N CYS A 50 4.95 -0.27 2.31
CA CYS A 50 5.21 1.00 1.62
C CYS A 50 6.64 1.50 1.84
N GLY A 51 7.18 1.39 3.06
CA GLY A 51 8.57 1.73 3.36
C GLY A 51 9.58 0.90 2.58
N LEU A 52 9.34 -0.42 2.49
CA LEU A 52 10.17 -1.33 1.69
C LEU A 52 10.12 -0.99 0.19
N LEU A 53 8.93 -0.73 -0.34
CA LEU A 53 8.74 -0.35 -1.75
C LEU A 53 9.37 1.00 -2.07
N LEU A 54 9.20 2.01 -1.20
CA LEU A 54 9.83 3.32 -1.35
C LEU A 54 11.36 3.21 -1.34
N SER A 55 11.91 2.42 -0.42
CA SER A 55 13.35 2.16 -0.35
C SER A 55 13.86 1.48 -1.63
N ALA A 56 13.13 0.49 -2.15
CA ALA A 56 13.45 -0.16 -3.41
C ALA A 56 13.39 0.81 -4.61
N MET A 57 12.40 1.72 -4.63
CA MET A 57 12.30 2.74 -5.68
C MET A 57 13.42 3.78 -5.60
N GLU A 58 13.83 4.18 -4.40
CA GLU A 58 14.98 5.08 -4.21
C GLU A 58 16.27 4.44 -4.76
N VAL A 59 16.51 3.16 -4.47
CA VAL A 59 17.66 2.42 -5.01
C VAL A 59 17.59 2.28 -6.54
N THR A 60 16.42 1.97 -7.09
CA THR A 60 16.26 1.71 -8.54
C THR A 60 16.26 2.98 -9.38
N THR A 61 15.76 4.09 -8.86
CA THR A 61 15.66 5.37 -9.59
C THR A 61 16.79 6.34 -9.27
N GLY A 62 17.52 6.14 -8.17
CA GLY A 62 18.52 7.07 -7.64
C GLY A 62 17.93 8.36 -7.06
N LYS A 63 16.59 8.44 -6.93
CA LYS A 63 15.89 9.61 -6.41
C LYS A 63 15.60 9.47 -4.91
N PRO A 64 15.70 10.56 -4.14
CA PRO A 64 15.36 10.51 -2.72
C PRO A 64 13.86 10.19 -2.53
N THR A 65 13.53 9.47 -1.46
CA THR A 65 12.15 9.13 -1.09
C THR A 65 11.19 10.32 -1.12
N THR A 66 11.64 11.52 -0.73
CA THR A 66 10.80 12.74 -0.76
C THR A 66 10.39 13.16 -2.17
N GLU A 67 11.27 13.06 -3.16
CA GLU A 67 10.97 13.38 -4.56
C GLU A 67 10.00 12.34 -5.15
N ILE A 68 10.22 11.07 -4.81
CA ILE A 68 9.32 9.96 -5.19
C ILE A 68 7.89 10.23 -4.68
N LEU A 69 7.74 10.57 -3.39
CA LEU A 69 6.43 10.86 -2.80
C LEU A 69 5.78 12.09 -3.43
N GLN A 70 6.55 13.14 -3.74
CA GLN A 70 6.05 14.32 -4.47
C GLN A 70 5.56 13.97 -5.89
N ALA A 71 6.25 13.07 -6.59
CA ALA A 71 5.83 12.60 -7.90
C ALA A 71 4.52 11.79 -7.83
N ILE A 72 4.36 10.94 -6.81
CA ILE A 72 3.11 10.21 -6.54
C ILE A 72 1.97 11.20 -6.24
N ALA A 73 2.18 12.16 -5.33
CA ALA A 73 1.18 13.16 -4.98
C ALA A 73 0.73 13.99 -6.19
N SER A 74 1.68 14.37 -7.05
CA SER A 74 1.41 15.07 -8.31
C SER A 74 0.54 14.23 -9.25
N THR A 75 0.78 12.92 -9.29
CA THR A 75 0.01 11.99 -10.12
C THR A 75 -1.42 11.80 -9.60
N VAL A 76 -1.59 11.63 -8.29
CA VAL A 76 -2.92 11.54 -7.66
C VAL A 76 -3.74 12.82 -7.91
N SER A 77 -3.12 13.99 -7.74
CA SER A 77 -3.78 15.28 -7.95
C SER A 77 -4.32 15.47 -9.38
N ARG A 78 -3.61 14.94 -10.39
CA ARG A 78 -4.06 15.00 -11.80
C ARG A 78 -5.29 14.13 -12.07
N HIS A 79 -5.42 12.98 -11.41
CA HIS A 79 -6.57 12.09 -11.59
C HIS A 79 -7.81 12.54 -10.81
N GLY A 80 -7.64 13.40 -9.80
CA GLY A 80 -8.75 13.96 -9.02
C GLY A 80 -9.41 15.21 -9.62
N GLN A 81 -8.91 15.75 -10.74
CA GLN A 81 -9.43 16.98 -11.33
C GLN A 81 -10.55 16.63 -12.34
N PRO A 82 -11.83 17.00 -12.08
CA PRO A 82 -12.89 16.84 -13.07
C PRO A 82 -12.57 17.68 -14.33
N PRO A 83 -13.03 17.27 -15.52
CA PRO A 83 -12.77 18.02 -16.75
C PRO A 83 -13.30 19.46 -16.60
N SER A 84 -12.43 20.44 -16.78
CA SER A 84 -12.83 21.85 -16.81
C SER A 84 -13.80 22.08 -17.97
N PRO A 85 -14.99 22.67 -17.74
CA PRO A 85 -15.88 23.04 -18.84
C PRO A 85 -15.24 24.14 -19.70
N PRO A 86 -15.61 24.21 -21.00
CA PRO A 86 -15.03 25.14 -21.99
C PRO A 86 -15.26 26.62 -21.67
#